data_AF-A0A2V9W9T6-F1
#
_entry.id   AF-A0A2V9W9T6-F1
#
_cell.length_a   1.000
_cell.length_b   1.000
_cell.length_c   1.000
_cell.angle_alpha   90.00
_cell.angle_beta   90.00
_cell.angle_gamma   90.00
#
_symmetry.space_group_name_H-M   'P 1'
#
loop_
_entity.id
_entity.type
_entity.pdbx_description
1 polymer ?
#
loop_
_entity_poly.entity_id
_entity_poly.type
_entity_poly.pdbx_seq_one_letter_code
_entity_poly.pdbx_strand_id
1 'polypeptide(L)'
;MQTLFSEGKKRNLLGSGLFWLLGLVLAGLGTSAFRESAHPLLDRSLYSEGLTHGFDLSVLIELLFQPASGSTTAMTMPALYFAIVFFLATALFLPGVFQGYASTYRLPREEFFRACGRNLWRFFRLMLIAGVVMGIASGILFGINVAIVKKVGESTNELLPFTLQMTGLAVIFLVMTTLRIWFDLAEADVVLNDQPAVRKSIGAGFRQTFRSLARLLVSYVVATIFAAILLLAGLLFWEHFIPSTSVTRAFLISQLILLLLLIPRFWQRGVAVSYWQQYMLVPVVPVQPLEPVGPPPVPVSVVSDGQPVLPVVPDLPPTEGA
;
A
#
# COMPACT_ATOMS: atom_id res chain seq x y z
N MET A 1 -17.86 -5.12 -12.38
CA MET A 1 -17.77 -4.70 -10.96
C MET A 1 -18.34 -5.72 -9.98
N GLN A 2 -19.16 -6.69 -10.42
CA GLN A 2 -19.81 -7.71 -9.56
C GLN A 2 -18.98 -8.96 -9.24
N THR A 3 -17.81 -9.17 -9.83
CA THR A 3 -16.97 -10.38 -9.55
C THR A 3 -15.88 -10.17 -8.50
N LEU A 4 -15.72 -8.94 -7.96
CA LEU A 4 -14.67 -8.59 -6.99
C LEU A 4 -15.00 -8.94 -5.53
N PHE A 5 -16.22 -9.40 -5.25
CA PHE A 5 -16.72 -9.74 -3.91
C PHE A 5 -17.22 -11.19 -3.81
N SER A 6 -16.63 -12.11 -4.58
CA SER A 6 -16.83 -13.56 -4.37
C SER A 6 -16.31 -13.97 -2.99
N GLU A 7 -17.05 -14.87 -2.34
CA GLU A 7 -17.08 -15.20 -0.91
C GLU A 7 -15.74 -15.58 -0.24
N GLY A 8 -14.67 -15.81 -1.01
CA GLY A 8 -13.33 -16.12 -0.47
C GLY A 8 -12.62 -14.94 0.21
N LYS A 9 -12.98 -13.69 -0.10
CA LYS A 9 -12.25 -12.49 0.38
C LYS A 9 -12.65 -12.01 1.79
N LYS A 10 -13.56 -12.71 2.48
CA LYS A 10 -14.06 -12.35 3.83
C LYS A 10 -13.06 -12.63 4.98
N ARG A 11 -11.87 -13.21 4.75
CA ARG A 11 -11.02 -13.77 5.82
C ARG A 11 -9.58 -13.21 5.95
N ASN A 12 -9.28 -12.06 5.34
CA ASN A 12 -7.99 -11.35 5.51
C ASN A 12 -8.03 -10.24 6.59
N LEU A 13 -8.90 -10.37 7.59
CA LEU A 13 -9.05 -9.42 8.71
C LEU A 13 -7.83 -9.33 9.65
N LEU A 14 -6.90 -10.31 9.57
CA LEU A 14 -5.74 -10.38 10.48
C LEU A 14 -4.77 -9.20 10.27
N GLY A 15 -4.48 -8.85 9.01
CA GLY A 15 -3.63 -7.71 8.67
C GLY A 15 -4.28 -6.38 9.05
N SER A 16 -5.58 -6.21 8.74
CA SER A 16 -6.33 -5.02 9.11
C SER A 16 -6.44 -4.82 10.62
N GLY A 17 -6.61 -5.91 11.38
CA GLY A 17 -6.67 -5.86 12.85
C GLY A 17 -5.32 -5.49 13.49
N LEU A 18 -4.21 -6.01 12.98
CA LEU A 18 -2.86 -5.65 13.44
C LEU A 18 -2.53 -4.18 13.13
N PHE A 19 -2.85 -3.70 11.93
CA PHE A 19 -2.69 -2.29 11.57
C PHE A 19 -3.58 -1.37 12.41
N TRP A 20 -4.79 -1.80 12.73
CA TRP A 20 -5.67 -1.05 13.63
C TRP A 20 -5.15 -1.01 15.06
N LEU A 21 -4.70 -2.14 15.62
CA LEU A 21 -4.09 -2.18 16.96
C LEU A 21 -2.85 -1.30 17.05
N LEU A 22 -1.98 -1.37 16.04
CA LEU A 22 -0.82 -0.49 15.93
C LEU A 22 -1.23 0.98 15.85
N GLY A 23 -2.21 1.31 15.01
CA GLY A 23 -2.77 2.66 14.90
C GLY A 23 -3.35 3.15 16.22
N LEU A 24 -4.01 2.27 16.98
CA LEU A 24 -4.59 2.56 18.27
C LEU A 24 -3.53 2.82 19.35
N VAL A 25 -2.44 2.03 19.36
CA VAL A 25 -1.29 2.27 20.25
C VAL A 25 -0.62 3.60 19.91
N LEU A 26 -0.36 3.87 18.63
CA LEU A 26 0.26 5.11 18.19
C LEU A 26 -0.62 6.33 18.43
N ALA A 27 -1.93 6.20 18.24
CA ALA A 27 -2.86 7.26 18.54
C ALA A 27 -2.98 7.50 20.05
N GLY A 28 -3.02 6.46 20.88
CA GLY A 28 -2.99 6.59 22.33
C GLY A 28 -1.73 7.32 22.82
N LEU A 29 -0.57 6.95 22.30
CA LEU A 29 0.69 7.61 22.62
C LEU A 29 0.75 9.04 22.06
N GLY A 30 0.26 9.27 20.85
CA GLY A 30 0.14 10.60 20.23
C GLY A 30 -0.77 11.55 21.02
N THR A 31 -1.93 11.06 21.44
CA THR A 31 -2.87 11.81 22.30
C THR A 31 -2.24 12.11 23.67
N SER A 32 -1.42 11.22 24.22
CA SER A 32 -0.72 11.49 25.49
C SER A 32 0.29 12.64 25.38
N ALA A 33 1.08 12.68 24.31
CA ALA A 33 2.04 13.76 24.08
C ALA A 33 1.34 15.11 23.77
N PHE A 34 0.23 15.06 23.03
CA PHE A 34 -0.63 16.22 22.82
C PHE A 34 -1.22 16.74 24.14
N ARG A 35 -1.72 15.84 25.00
CA ARG A 35 -2.31 16.18 26.30
C ARG A 35 -1.32 16.93 27.21
N GLU A 36 -0.08 16.45 27.31
CA GLU A 36 0.96 17.11 28.10
C GLU A 36 1.30 18.51 27.57
N SER A 37 1.25 18.69 26.25
CA SER A 37 1.51 19.99 25.61
C SER A 37 0.31 20.95 25.73
N ALA A 38 -0.91 20.41 25.76
CA ALA A 38 -2.15 21.19 25.80
C ALA A 38 -2.58 21.60 27.23
N HIS A 39 -2.21 20.81 28.26
CA HIS A 39 -2.51 21.10 29.67
C HIS A 39 -2.16 22.55 30.09
N PRO A 40 -0.92 23.04 29.89
CA PRO A 40 -0.55 24.38 30.32
C PRO A 40 -1.24 25.52 29.53
N LEU A 41 -1.74 25.24 28.31
CA LEU A 41 -2.46 26.20 27.47
C LEU A 41 -3.95 26.26 27.84
N LEU A 42 -4.54 25.12 28.19
CA LEU A 42 -5.95 25.01 28.56
C LEU A 42 -6.19 25.44 30.01
N ASP A 43 -5.25 25.16 30.92
CA ASP A 43 -5.40 25.48 32.35
C ASP A 43 -5.34 26.99 32.66
N ARG A 44 -4.93 27.84 31.70
CA ARG A 44 -4.74 29.29 31.91
C ARG A 44 -5.49 30.19 30.93
N SER A 45 -6.24 29.66 29.97
CA SER A 45 -6.84 30.48 28.90
C SER A 45 -8.38 30.42 28.86
N LEU A 46 -8.97 31.53 28.41
CA LEU A 46 -10.40 31.69 28.08
C LEU A 46 -10.90 30.67 27.04
N TYR A 47 -9.99 29.99 26.33
CA TYR A 47 -10.33 28.91 25.39
C TYR A 47 -10.87 27.66 26.09
N SER A 48 -10.57 27.44 27.37
CA SER A 48 -11.17 26.35 28.16
C SER A 48 -12.68 26.52 28.33
N GLU A 49 -13.19 27.76 28.31
CA GLU A 49 -14.62 28.06 28.47
C GLU A 49 -15.41 27.74 27.19
N GLY A 50 -14.83 28.04 26.02
CA GLY A 50 -15.37 27.61 24.71
C GLY A 50 -15.33 26.09 24.53
N LEU A 51 -14.20 25.46 24.90
CA LEU A 51 -14.02 24.01 24.86
C LEU A 51 -14.86 23.26 25.90
N THR A 52 -15.42 23.89 26.93
CA THR A 52 -16.28 23.21 27.92
C THR A 52 -17.77 23.25 27.55
N HIS A 53 -18.18 24.15 26.66
CA HIS A 53 -19.57 24.26 26.19
C HIS A 53 -19.83 23.55 24.86
N GLY A 54 -18.78 23.22 24.09
CA GLY A 54 -18.87 22.43 22.87
C GLY A 54 -17.51 22.30 22.20
N PHE A 55 -17.33 21.29 21.36
CA PHE A 55 -16.13 21.22 20.51
C PHE A 55 -16.34 22.11 19.29
N ASP A 56 -15.73 23.29 19.26
CA ASP A 56 -15.76 24.18 18.11
C ASP A 56 -14.48 24.01 17.27
N LEU A 57 -14.65 23.54 16.03
CA LEU A 57 -13.56 23.33 15.08
C LEU A 57 -12.85 24.66 14.75
N SER A 58 -13.57 25.77 14.76
CA SER A 58 -13.02 27.11 14.51
C SER A 58 -12.07 27.51 15.63
N VAL A 59 -12.45 27.24 16.89
CA VAL A 59 -11.61 27.49 18.07
C VAL A 59 -10.35 26.62 18.05
N LEU A 60 -10.47 25.34 17.65
CA LEU A 60 -9.31 24.45 17.49
C LEU A 60 -8.33 24.98 16.42
N ILE A 61 -8.87 25.42 15.28
CA ILE A 61 -8.08 26.00 14.18
C ILE A 61 -7.39 27.27 14.66
N GLU A 62 -8.11 28.17 15.33
CA GLU A 62 -7.56 29.42 15.87
C GLU A 62 -6.43 29.16 16.88
N LEU A 63 -6.60 28.16 17.76
CA LEU A 63 -5.60 27.75 18.74
C LEU A 63 -4.33 27.17 18.07
N LEU A 64 -4.47 26.47 16.95
CA LEU A 64 -3.34 25.97 16.14
C LEU A 64 -2.59 27.08 15.39
N PHE A 65 -3.26 28.17 15.05
CA PHE A 65 -2.65 29.33 14.39
C PHE A 65 -2.14 30.40 15.37
N GLN A 66 -2.35 30.21 16.67
CA GLN A 66 -1.95 31.17 17.68
C GLN A 66 -0.44 31.11 17.97
N PRO A 67 0.30 32.22 17.87
CA PRO A 67 1.75 32.27 18.14
C PRO A 67 2.12 31.96 19.61
N ALA A 68 1.14 32.10 20.52
CA ALA A 68 1.29 31.85 21.95
C ALA A 68 1.15 30.37 22.34
N SER A 69 0.71 29.50 21.42
CA SER A 69 0.88 28.06 21.58
C SER A 69 2.39 27.78 21.56
N GLY A 70 2.97 27.58 22.75
CA GLY A 70 4.41 27.42 22.93
C GLY A 70 5.00 26.47 21.89
N SER A 71 6.17 26.84 21.37
CA SER A 71 6.81 26.35 20.14
C SER A 71 6.21 25.03 19.63
N THR A 72 5.58 25.06 18.45
CA THR A 72 5.14 23.88 17.68
C THR A 72 6.18 22.75 17.64
N THR A 73 7.46 23.06 17.89
CA THR A 73 8.57 22.15 18.19
C THR A 73 8.29 21.11 19.29
N ALA A 74 7.56 21.44 20.36
CA ALA A 74 7.25 20.50 21.45
C ALA A 74 6.33 19.36 21.00
N MET A 75 5.43 19.64 20.06
CA MET A 75 4.52 18.66 19.47
C MET A 75 5.12 17.97 18.23
N THR A 76 6.08 18.64 17.58
CA THR A 76 6.75 18.14 16.37
C THR A 76 7.58 16.89 16.65
N MET A 77 8.33 16.86 17.76
CA MET A 77 9.21 15.72 18.06
C MET A 77 8.43 14.43 18.36
N PRO A 78 7.41 14.42 19.25
CA PRO A 78 6.56 13.24 19.42
C PRO A 78 5.86 12.81 18.12
N ALA A 79 5.32 13.76 17.35
CA ALA A 79 4.68 13.46 16.07
C ALA A 79 5.67 12.81 15.08
N LEU A 80 6.91 13.29 15.03
CA LEU A 80 7.97 12.71 14.21
C LEU A 80 8.31 11.28 14.65
N TYR A 81 8.46 11.03 15.96
CA TYR A 81 8.70 9.68 16.48
C TYR A 81 7.56 8.72 16.12
N PHE A 82 6.30 9.14 16.29
CA PHE A 82 5.16 8.31 15.93
C PHE A 82 5.06 8.09 14.42
N ALA A 83 5.37 9.09 13.60
CA ALA A 83 5.44 8.94 12.15
C ALA A 83 6.53 7.93 11.75
N ILE A 84 7.71 7.98 12.37
CA ILE A 84 8.80 7.02 12.13
C ILE A 84 8.37 5.60 12.54
N VAL A 85 7.80 5.42 13.73
CA VAL A 85 7.34 4.09 14.18
C VAL A 85 6.22 3.56 13.27
N PHE A 86 5.24 4.40 12.93
CA PHE A 86 4.19 4.05 11.98
C PHE A 86 4.74 3.65 10.62
N PHE A 87 5.72 4.40 10.11
CA PHE A 87 6.41 4.12 8.86
C PHE A 87 7.13 2.77 8.91
N LEU A 88 7.92 2.52 9.95
CA LEU A 88 8.65 1.25 10.12
C LEU A 88 7.70 0.05 10.21
N ALA A 89 6.64 0.18 11.00
CA ALA A 89 5.65 -0.87 11.11
C ALA A 89 4.87 -1.06 9.80
N THR A 90 4.57 0.01 9.08
CA THR A 90 3.99 -0.07 7.72
C THR A 90 4.93 -0.83 6.79
N ALA A 91 6.23 -0.49 6.78
CA ALA A 91 7.22 -1.17 5.97
C ALA A 91 7.36 -2.67 6.33
N LEU A 92 7.20 -3.01 7.61
CA LEU A 92 7.27 -4.38 8.09
C LEU A 92 6.06 -5.22 7.67
N PHE A 93 4.84 -4.69 7.80
CA PHE A 93 3.61 -5.47 7.63
C PHE A 93 3.01 -5.39 6.23
N LEU A 94 3.33 -4.37 5.41
CA LEU A 94 2.76 -4.24 4.07
C LEU A 94 3.02 -5.41 3.14
N PRO A 95 4.25 -5.94 3.03
CA PRO A 95 4.53 -7.01 2.08
C PRO A 95 3.64 -8.24 2.31
N GLY A 96 3.36 -8.59 3.57
CA GLY A 96 2.44 -9.67 3.90
C GLY A 96 0.98 -9.35 3.53
N VAL A 97 0.55 -8.09 3.60
CA VAL A 97 -0.77 -7.65 3.15
C VAL A 97 -0.91 -7.78 1.64
N PHE A 98 0.12 -7.37 0.88
CA PHE A 98 0.16 -7.54 -0.58
C PHE A 98 0.09 -9.02 -0.98
N GLN A 99 0.88 -9.88 -0.32
CA GLN A 99 0.82 -11.33 -0.51
C GLN A 99 -0.57 -11.90 -0.19
N GLY A 100 -1.21 -11.41 0.88
CA GLY A 100 -2.55 -11.83 1.28
C GLY A 100 -3.63 -11.42 0.26
N TYR A 101 -3.49 -10.26 -0.41
CA TYR A 101 -4.39 -9.86 -1.48
C TYR A 101 -4.20 -10.67 -2.76
N ALA A 102 -2.97 -11.12 -3.04
CA ALA A 102 -2.68 -11.91 -4.21
C ALA A 102 -3.08 -13.39 -4.05
N SER A 103 -3.10 -13.90 -2.82
CA SER A 103 -3.46 -15.30 -2.54
C SER A 103 -4.96 -15.57 -2.69
N THR A 104 -5.30 -16.71 -3.27
CA THR A 104 -6.68 -17.22 -3.37
C THR A 104 -7.14 -17.95 -2.10
N TYR A 105 -6.22 -18.25 -1.18
CA TYR A 105 -6.49 -18.92 0.10
C TYR A 105 -6.09 -18.04 1.29
N ARG A 106 -6.59 -18.40 2.48
CA ARG A 106 -6.24 -17.72 3.73
C ARG A 106 -4.75 -17.96 4.04
N LEU A 107 -3.94 -16.91 3.96
CA LEU A 107 -2.51 -17.00 4.21
C LEU A 107 -2.25 -17.37 5.68
N PRO A 108 -1.58 -18.49 5.99
CA PRO A 108 -1.18 -18.84 7.34
C PRO A 108 -0.19 -17.81 7.89
N ARG A 109 -0.17 -17.65 9.23
CA ARG A 109 0.63 -16.61 9.90
C ARG A 109 2.12 -16.72 9.57
N GLU A 110 2.64 -17.94 9.48
CA GLU A 110 4.03 -18.21 9.14
C GLU A 110 4.40 -17.69 7.76
N GLU A 111 3.54 -17.94 6.75
CA GLU A 111 3.76 -17.44 5.39
C GLU A 111 3.63 -15.92 5.30
N PHE A 112 2.73 -15.33 6.08
CA PHE A 112 2.60 -13.88 6.19
C PHE A 112 3.90 -13.24 6.69
N PHE A 113 4.40 -13.68 7.85
CA PHE A 113 5.63 -13.13 8.42
C PHE A 113 6.87 -13.46 7.59
N ARG A 114 6.91 -14.63 6.95
CA ARG A 114 7.96 -15.00 6.00
C ARG A 114 7.98 -14.07 4.79
N ALA A 115 6.82 -13.73 4.23
CA ALA A 115 6.70 -12.76 3.15
C ALA A 115 7.14 -11.34 3.58
N CYS A 116 6.77 -10.92 4.80
CA CYS A 116 7.25 -9.68 5.40
C CYS A 116 8.78 -9.64 5.52
N GLY A 117 9.40 -10.67 6.09
CA GLY A 117 10.84 -10.73 6.31
C GLY A 117 11.64 -10.77 5.00
N ARG A 118 11.20 -11.56 4.01
CA ARG A 118 11.89 -11.70 2.71
C ARG A 118 11.97 -10.38 1.95
N ASN A 119 10.87 -9.61 1.94
CA ASN A 119 10.76 -8.39 1.15
C ASN A 119 11.05 -7.11 1.93
N LEU A 120 11.29 -7.19 3.24
CA LEU A 120 11.41 -6.03 4.14
C LEU A 120 12.37 -4.96 3.61
N TRP A 121 13.60 -5.33 3.29
CA TRP A 121 14.64 -4.37 2.90
C TRP A 121 14.35 -3.72 1.55
N ARG A 122 13.86 -4.51 0.59
CA ARG A 122 13.49 -4.02 -0.75
C ARG A 122 12.30 -3.07 -0.67
N PHE A 123 11.32 -3.43 0.15
CA PHE A 123 10.13 -2.63 0.41
C PHE A 123 10.49 -1.32 1.12
N PHE A 124 11.33 -1.36 2.15
CA PHE A 124 11.82 -0.17 2.85
C PHE A 124 12.56 0.79 1.90
N ARG A 125 13.45 0.27 1.05
CA ARG A 125 14.15 1.08 0.04
C ARG A 125 13.19 1.74 -0.95
N LEU A 126 12.18 1.01 -1.42
CA LEU A 126 11.16 1.57 -2.32
C LEU A 126 10.35 2.66 -1.62
N MET A 127 9.90 2.43 -0.37
CA MET A 127 9.18 3.43 0.43
C MET A 127 10.00 4.70 0.65
N LEU A 128 11.31 4.59 0.89
CA LEU A 128 12.20 5.74 1.03
C LEU A 128 12.29 6.54 -0.28
N ILE A 129 12.49 5.85 -1.41
CA ILE A 129 12.53 6.48 -2.74
C ILE A 129 11.19 7.15 -3.05
N ALA A 130 10.08 6.46 -2.77
CA ALA A 130 8.73 6.99 -2.94
C ALA A 130 8.51 8.26 -2.11
N GLY A 131 8.91 8.23 -0.83
CA GLY A 131 8.83 9.39 0.06
C GLY A 131 9.60 10.58 -0.46
N VAL A 132 10.85 10.39 -0.91
CA VAL A 132 11.67 11.46 -1.48
C VAL A 132 11.05 12.03 -2.76
N VAL A 133 10.64 11.18 -3.69
CA VAL A 133 10.02 11.61 -4.96
C VAL A 133 8.71 12.36 -4.71
N MET A 134 7.84 11.83 -3.84
CA MET A 134 6.58 12.46 -3.46
C MET A 134 6.80 13.79 -2.73
N GLY A 135 7.80 13.85 -1.84
CA GLY A 135 8.17 15.06 -1.11
C GLY A 135 8.63 16.17 -2.05
N ILE A 136 9.57 15.86 -2.95
CA ILE A 136 10.06 16.83 -3.95
C ILE A 136 8.92 17.28 -4.87
N ALA A 137 8.12 16.35 -5.40
CA ALA A 137 7.00 16.67 -6.27
C ALA A 137 5.98 17.58 -5.56
N SER A 138 5.62 17.26 -4.32
CA SER A 138 4.70 18.09 -3.53
C SER A 138 5.28 19.49 -3.27
N GLY A 139 6.55 19.60 -2.85
CA GLY A 139 7.18 20.88 -2.56
C GLY A 139 7.20 21.81 -3.77
N ILE A 140 7.53 21.25 -4.94
CA ILE A 140 7.51 22.00 -6.21
C ILE A 140 6.09 22.44 -6.55
N LEU A 141 5.12 21.52 -6.54
CA LEU A 141 3.76 21.84 -6.97
C LEU A 141 3.06 22.83 -6.03
N PHE A 142 3.21 22.66 -4.71
CA PHE A 142 2.70 23.61 -3.73
C PHE A 142 3.42 24.96 -3.84
N GLY A 143 4.74 24.98 -4.02
CA GLY A 143 5.50 26.21 -4.23
C GLY A 143 5.03 27.00 -5.46
N ILE A 144 4.78 26.29 -6.57
CA ILE A 144 4.22 26.89 -7.79
C ILE A 144 2.80 27.42 -7.53
N ASN A 145 1.93 26.65 -6.87
CA ASN A 145 0.57 27.09 -6.59
C ASN A 145 0.53 28.35 -5.71
N VAL A 146 1.33 28.39 -4.64
CA VAL A 146 1.47 29.57 -3.78
C VAL A 146 2.01 30.77 -4.55
N ALA A 147 3.00 30.58 -5.42
CA ALA A 147 3.56 31.66 -6.23
C ALA A 147 2.53 32.23 -7.23
N ILE A 148 1.72 31.37 -7.86
CA ILE A 148 0.64 31.77 -8.78
C ILE A 148 -0.43 32.55 -8.02
N VAL A 149 -0.92 32.01 -6.90
CA VAL A 149 -1.96 32.67 -6.09
C VAL A 149 -1.48 34.03 -5.59
N LYS A 150 -0.22 34.14 -5.16
CA LYS A 150 0.37 35.41 -4.72
C LYS A 150 0.39 36.45 -5.83
N LYS A 151 0.80 36.09 -7.05
CA LYS A 151 0.81 37.00 -8.20
C LYS A 151 -0.58 37.46 -8.61
N VAL A 152 -1.59 36.62 -8.38
CA VAL A 152 -2.98 36.90 -8.78
C VAL A 152 -3.72 37.68 -7.70
N GLY A 153 -3.27 37.63 -6.44
CA GLY A 153 -3.84 38.43 -5.36
C GLY A 153 -3.72 39.95 -5.56
N GLU A 154 -2.86 40.40 -6.48
CA GLU A 154 -2.73 41.80 -6.89
C GLU A 154 -3.75 42.21 -7.97
N SER A 155 -4.55 41.26 -8.47
CA SER A 155 -5.58 41.49 -9.48
C SER A 155 -6.87 42.05 -8.87
N THR A 156 -7.56 42.92 -9.61
CA THR A 156 -8.85 43.52 -9.21
C THR A 156 -10.02 42.54 -9.16
N ASN A 157 -9.84 41.28 -9.62
CA ASN A 157 -10.90 40.28 -9.64
C ASN A 157 -10.84 39.38 -8.40
N GLU A 158 -11.82 39.52 -7.50
CA GLU A 158 -11.90 38.77 -6.23
C GLU A 158 -12.07 37.24 -6.40
N LEU A 159 -12.68 36.79 -7.51
CA LEU A 159 -12.92 35.36 -7.76
C LEU A 159 -11.71 34.65 -8.38
N LEU A 160 -10.78 35.40 -8.95
CA LEU A 160 -9.64 34.87 -9.69
C LEU A 160 -8.61 34.15 -8.77
N PRO A 161 -8.21 34.71 -7.60
CA PRO A 161 -7.33 34.02 -6.65
C PRO A 161 -7.92 32.70 -6.16
N PHE A 162 -9.21 32.71 -5.79
CA PHE A 162 -9.89 31.51 -5.29
C PHE A 162 -9.98 30.42 -6.36
N THR A 163 -10.38 30.77 -7.58
CA THR A 163 -10.52 29.80 -8.68
C THR A 163 -9.18 29.16 -9.05
N LEU A 164 -8.09 29.96 -9.09
CA LEU A 164 -6.75 29.43 -9.37
C LEU A 164 -6.20 28.60 -8.20
N GLN A 165 -6.49 28.97 -6.96
CA GLN A 165 -6.13 28.16 -5.81
C GLN A 165 -6.80 26.78 -5.88
N MET A 166 -8.12 26.73 -6.10
CA MET A 166 -8.86 25.47 -6.21
C MET A 166 -8.42 24.64 -7.42
N THR A 167 -8.18 25.29 -8.56
CA THR A 167 -7.68 24.62 -9.77
C THR A 167 -6.30 24.03 -9.54
N GLY A 168 -5.39 24.78 -8.93
CA GLY A 168 -4.05 24.28 -8.66
C GLY A 168 -4.02 23.17 -7.61
N LEU A 169 -4.87 23.24 -6.58
CA LEU A 169 -5.07 22.13 -5.63
C LEU A 169 -5.62 20.88 -6.33
N ALA A 170 -6.55 21.03 -7.27
CA ALA A 170 -7.07 19.91 -8.06
C ALA A 170 -5.98 19.28 -8.95
N VAL A 171 -5.11 20.10 -9.55
CA VAL A 171 -3.96 19.61 -10.33
C VAL A 171 -2.95 18.90 -9.43
N ILE A 172 -2.60 19.48 -8.28
CA ILE A 172 -1.74 18.85 -7.26
C ILE A 172 -2.31 17.49 -6.89
N PHE A 173 -3.60 17.43 -6.56
CA PHE A 173 -4.28 16.20 -6.18
C PHE A 173 -4.19 15.12 -7.27
N LEU A 174 -4.42 15.48 -8.54
CA LEU A 174 -4.32 14.53 -9.67
C LEU A 174 -2.89 14.01 -9.87
N VAL A 175 -1.90 14.90 -9.82
CA VAL A 175 -0.49 14.51 -9.99
C VAL A 175 -0.04 13.62 -8.84
N MET A 176 -0.35 13.99 -7.60
CA MET A 176 -0.01 13.21 -6.42
C MET A 176 -0.72 11.86 -6.39
N THR A 177 -1.98 11.79 -6.84
CA THR A 177 -2.70 10.53 -6.98
C THR A 177 -2.07 9.64 -8.05
N THR A 178 -1.60 10.21 -9.15
CA THR A 178 -0.90 9.46 -10.21
C THR A 178 0.42 8.88 -9.70
N LEU A 179 1.23 9.69 -9.01
CA LEU A 179 2.48 9.22 -8.39
C LEU A 179 2.21 8.13 -7.36
N ARG A 180 1.14 8.26 -6.56
CA ARG A 180 0.72 7.23 -5.61
C ARG A 180 0.38 5.91 -6.29
N ILE A 181 -0.44 5.94 -7.35
CA ILE A 181 -0.77 4.74 -8.15
C ILE A 181 0.51 4.09 -8.69
N TRP A 182 1.44 4.90 -9.18
CA TRP A 182 2.71 4.41 -9.70
C TRP A 182 3.53 3.66 -8.63
N PHE A 183 3.66 4.23 -7.43
CA PHE A 183 4.37 3.57 -6.34
C PHE A 183 3.62 2.35 -5.81
N ASP A 184 2.30 2.39 -5.65
CA ASP A 184 1.50 1.25 -5.22
C ASP A 184 1.63 0.05 -6.19
N LEU A 185 1.77 0.31 -7.49
CA LEU A 185 2.06 -0.73 -8.49
C LEU A 185 3.50 -1.26 -8.42
N ALA A 186 4.47 -0.39 -8.17
CA ALA A 186 5.87 -0.80 -7.98
C ALA A 186 6.03 -1.63 -6.68
N GLU A 187 5.29 -1.29 -5.62
CA GLU A 187 5.19 -2.10 -4.40
C GLU A 187 4.66 -3.50 -4.69
N ALA A 188 3.56 -3.59 -5.43
CA ALA A 188 2.97 -4.87 -5.83
C ALA A 188 3.97 -5.73 -6.63
N ASP A 189 4.68 -5.13 -7.60
CA ASP A 189 5.64 -5.86 -8.43
C ASP A 189 6.89 -6.30 -7.64
N VAL A 190 7.45 -5.47 -6.77
CA VAL A 190 8.59 -5.87 -5.90
C VAL A 190 8.20 -7.03 -4.99
N VAL A 191 7.00 -6.99 -4.40
CA VAL A 191 6.58 -8.01 -3.43
C VAL A 191 6.20 -9.33 -4.12
N LEU A 192 5.46 -9.27 -5.23
CA LEU A 192 4.85 -10.44 -5.87
C LEU A 192 5.76 -11.13 -6.88
N ASN A 193 6.66 -10.40 -7.53
CA ASN A 193 7.56 -10.92 -8.56
C ASN A 193 8.97 -11.26 -8.02
N ASP A 194 9.19 -11.09 -6.71
CA ASP A 194 10.49 -11.28 -6.03
C ASP A 194 11.66 -10.62 -6.77
N GLN A 195 11.42 -9.46 -7.41
CA GLN A 195 12.44 -8.83 -8.25
C GLN A 195 13.56 -8.24 -7.36
N PRO A 196 14.83 -8.58 -7.62
CA PRO A 196 15.97 -8.04 -6.86
C PRO A 196 16.27 -6.58 -7.23
N ALA A 197 15.84 -6.13 -8.42
CA ALA A 197 16.16 -4.81 -8.96
C ALA A 197 14.96 -3.84 -8.87
N VAL A 198 14.89 -3.10 -7.76
CA VAL A 198 13.88 -2.06 -7.48
C VAL A 198 13.70 -1.06 -8.64
N ARG A 199 14.78 -0.70 -9.36
CA ARG A 199 14.71 0.24 -10.50
C ARG A 199 13.92 -0.31 -11.70
N LYS A 200 14.00 -1.62 -11.95
CA LYS A 200 13.27 -2.26 -13.06
C LYS A 200 11.76 -2.30 -12.76
N SER A 201 11.42 -2.56 -11.50
CA SER A 201 10.05 -2.50 -11.00
C SER A 201 9.44 -1.10 -11.12
N ILE A 202 10.18 -0.07 -10.73
CA ILE A 202 9.75 1.34 -10.87
C ILE A 202 9.47 1.69 -12.35
N GLY A 203 10.34 1.28 -13.27
CA GLY A 203 10.15 1.52 -14.71
C GLY A 203 8.98 0.75 -15.32
N ALA A 204 8.76 -0.49 -14.90
CA ALA A 204 7.63 -1.31 -15.33
C ALA A 204 6.30 -0.74 -14.80
N GLY A 205 6.27 -0.36 -13.52
CA GLY A 205 5.17 0.38 -12.90
C GLY A 205 4.82 1.63 -13.68
N PHE A 206 5.81 2.47 -13.98
CA PHE A 206 5.61 3.74 -14.70
C PHE A 206 4.94 3.53 -16.06
N ARG A 207 5.51 2.65 -16.90
CA ARG A 207 4.98 2.40 -18.25
C ARG A 207 3.53 1.94 -18.22
N GLN A 208 3.17 1.13 -17.24
CA GLN A 208 1.82 0.57 -17.14
C GLN A 208 0.82 1.52 -16.50
N THR A 209 1.24 2.33 -15.52
CA THR A 209 0.42 3.40 -14.94
C THR A 209 -0.08 4.33 -16.04
N PHE A 210 0.77 4.74 -16.97
CA PHE A 210 0.37 5.61 -18.08
C PHE A 210 -0.52 4.90 -19.12
N ARG A 211 -0.36 3.60 -19.34
CA ARG A 211 -1.16 2.84 -20.32
C ARG A 211 -2.61 2.63 -19.88
N SER A 212 -2.88 2.66 -18.57
CA SER A 212 -4.21 2.42 -17.98
C SER A 212 -4.66 3.51 -17.02
N LEU A 213 -4.01 4.68 -17.11
CA LEU A 213 -4.08 5.75 -16.11
C LEU A 213 -5.53 6.11 -15.76
N ALA A 214 -6.37 6.32 -16.78
CA ALA A 214 -7.75 6.74 -16.56
C ALA A 214 -8.54 5.75 -15.69
N ARG A 215 -8.40 4.43 -15.91
CA ARG A 215 -9.14 3.42 -15.15
C ARG A 215 -8.66 3.35 -13.70
N LEU A 216 -7.34 3.35 -13.49
CA LEU A 216 -6.76 3.33 -12.14
C LEU A 216 -7.06 4.63 -11.40
N LEU A 217 -6.92 5.76 -12.07
CA LEU A 217 -7.17 7.08 -11.51
C LEU A 217 -8.62 7.23 -11.08
N VAL A 218 -9.60 6.82 -11.89
CA VAL A 218 -11.02 6.82 -11.49
C VAL A 218 -11.23 5.99 -10.22
N SER A 219 -10.69 4.78 -10.15
CA SER A 219 -10.86 3.94 -8.95
C SER A 219 -10.22 4.54 -7.69
N TYR A 220 -9.06 5.19 -7.83
CA TYR A 220 -8.36 5.84 -6.72
C TYR A 220 -9.04 7.13 -6.27
N VAL A 221 -9.55 7.92 -7.23
CA VAL A 221 -10.34 9.12 -6.96
C VAL A 221 -11.63 8.74 -6.23
N VAL A 222 -12.36 7.70 -6.70
CA VAL A 222 -13.56 7.20 -6.02
C VAL A 222 -13.24 6.75 -4.59
N ALA A 223 -12.17 5.98 -4.39
CA ALA A 223 -11.76 5.56 -3.04
C ALA A 223 -11.38 6.76 -2.15
N THR A 224 -10.80 7.82 -2.73
CA THR A 224 -10.42 9.03 -2.00
C THR A 224 -11.63 9.91 -1.67
N ILE A 225 -12.58 10.04 -2.58
CA ILE A 225 -13.88 10.70 -2.32
C ILE A 225 -14.61 9.96 -1.21
N PHE A 226 -14.63 8.62 -1.26
CA PHE A 226 -15.23 7.82 -0.20
C PHE A 226 -14.55 8.05 1.16
N ALA A 227 -13.21 8.13 1.18
CA ALA A 227 -12.46 8.49 2.38
C ALA A 227 -12.81 9.90 2.89
N ALA A 228 -12.93 10.88 1.98
CA ALA A 228 -13.30 12.24 2.33
C ALA A 228 -14.72 12.33 2.92
N ILE A 229 -15.68 11.59 2.35
CA ILE A 229 -17.05 11.50 2.88
C ILE A 229 -17.05 10.88 4.27
N LEU A 230 -16.32 9.78 4.49
CA LEU A 230 -16.20 9.15 5.81
C LEU A 230 -15.57 10.09 6.84
N LEU A 231 -14.52 10.82 6.46
CA LEU A 231 -13.90 11.80 7.32
C LEU A 231 -14.87 12.93 7.67
N LEU A 232 -15.54 13.52 6.68
CA LEU A 232 -16.47 14.62 6.89
C LEU A 232 -17.66 14.18 7.75
N ALA A 233 -18.28 13.03 7.45
CA ALA A 233 -19.35 12.47 8.25
C ALA A 233 -18.89 12.17 9.68
N GLY A 234 -17.67 11.65 9.85
CA GLY A 234 -17.05 11.43 11.16
C GLY A 234 -16.86 12.71 11.96
N LEU A 235 -16.40 13.79 11.32
CA LEU A 235 -16.23 15.10 11.94
C LEU A 235 -17.57 15.76 12.30
N LEU A 236 -18.56 15.70 11.42
CA LEU A 236 -19.91 16.20 11.73
C LEU A 236 -20.57 15.40 12.87
N PHE A 237 -20.37 14.08 12.88
CA PHE A 237 -20.83 13.24 13.99
C PHE A 237 -20.11 13.59 15.29
N TRP A 238 -18.80 13.85 15.24
CA TRP A 238 -18.04 14.30 16.39
C TRP A 238 -18.63 15.58 16.98
N GLU A 239 -18.83 16.59 16.15
CA GLU A 239 -19.32 17.91 16.57
C GLU A 239 -20.71 17.82 17.22
N HIS A 240 -21.61 17.01 16.66
CA HIS A 240 -22.99 16.93 17.14
C HIS A 240 -23.19 16.01 18.35
N PHE A 241 -22.40 14.92 18.48
CA PHE A 241 -22.67 13.87 19.47
C PHE A 241 -21.69 13.80 20.63
N ILE A 242 -20.57 14.55 20.60
CA ILE A 242 -19.54 14.47 21.65
C ILE A 242 -19.64 15.69 22.58
N PRO A 243 -20.11 15.51 23.83
CA PRO A 243 -19.92 16.52 24.86
C PRO A 243 -18.44 16.73 25.07
N SER A 244 -18.01 17.99 25.06
CA SER A 244 -16.60 18.36 25.09
C SER A 244 -15.88 17.99 26.39
N THR A 245 -16.64 17.68 27.44
CA THR A 245 -16.15 17.14 28.71
C THR A 245 -15.70 15.68 28.63
N SER A 246 -16.06 14.93 27.58
CA SER A 246 -15.81 13.48 27.51
C SER A 246 -14.62 13.12 26.60
N VAL A 247 -13.41 13.22 27.16
CA VAL A 247 -12.14 12.84 26.49
C VAL A 247 -12.19 11.39 25.97
N THR A 248 -12.79 10.46 26.71
CA THR A 248 -12.89 9.06 26.32
C THR A 248 -13.76 8.87 25.06
N ARG A 249 -14.87 9.60 24.93
CA ARG A 249 -15.75 9.50 23.74
C ARG A 249 -15.08 10.10 22.51
N ALA A 250 -14.43 11.25 22.68
CA ALA A 250 -13.59 11.86 21.65
C ALA A 250 -12.53 10.87 21.14
N PHE A 251 -11.78 10.23 22.06
CA PHE A 251 -10.79 9.23 21.70
C PHE A 251 -11.39 8.04 20.93
N LEU A 252 -12.49 7.45 21.42
CA LEU A 252 -13.14 6.31 20.76
C LEU A 252 -13.63 6.65 19.35
N ILE A 253 -14.22 7.84 19.16
CA ILE A 253 -14.69 8.29 17.85
C ILE A 253 -13.51 8.60 16.92
N SER A 254 -12.42 9.19 17.41
CA SER A 254 -11.18 9.33 16.62
C SER A 254 -10.71 7.97 16.12
N GLN A 255 -10.65 6.96 17.01
CA GLN A 255 -10.21 5.62 16.64
C GLN A 255 -11.14 4.98 15.62
N LEU A 256 -12.45 5.18 15.75
CA LEU A 256 -13.44 4.68 14.81
C LEU A 256 -13.29 5.35 13.43
N ILE A 257 -13.11 6.68 13.38
CA ILE A 257 -12.89 7.41 12.13
C ILE A 257 -11.61 6.92 11.46
N LEU A 258 -10.51 6.81 12.22
CA LEU A 258 -9.24 6.28 11.69
C LEU A 258 -9.43 4.86 11.15
N LEU A 259 -10.12 3.98 11.89
CA LEU A 259 -10.45 2.62 11.43
C LEU A 259 -11.27 2.63 10.13
N LEU A 260 -12.28 3.50 10.03
CA LEU A 260 -13.09 3.64 8.81
C LEU A 260 -12.26 4.14 7.63
N LEU A 261 -11.30 5.05 7.87
CA LEU A 261 -10.37 5.54 6.84
C LEU A 261 -9.35 4.49 6.38
N LEU A 262 -9.11 3.43 7.16
CA LEU A 262 -8.30 2.30 6.68
C LEU A 262 -9.01 1.54 5.55
N ILE A 263 -10.35 1.50 5.52
CA ILE A 263 -11.12 0.78 4.49
C ILE A 263 -10.77 1.26 3.07
N PRO A 264 -10.92 2.56 2.71
CA PRO A 264 -10.55 3.04 1.38
C PRO A 264 -9.05 2.88 1.09
N ARG A 265 -8.19 2.98 2.10
CA ARG A 265 -6.74 2.77 1.94
C ARG A 265 -6.41 1.32 1.53
N PHE A 266 -7.06 0.35 2.17
CA PHE A 266 -6.94 -1.05 1.80
C PHE A 266 -7.62 -1.37 0.47
N TRP A 267 -8.71 -0.69 0.14
CA TRP A 267 -9.33 -0.77 -1.17
C TRP A 267 -8.36 -0.36 -2.28
N GLN A 268 -7.71 0.81 -2.17
CA GLN A 268 -6.72 1.27 -3.16
C GLN A 268 -5.61 0.22 -3.42
N ARG A 269 -5.09 -0.39 -2.34
CA ARG A 269 -4.09 -1.47 -2.44
C ARG A 269 -4.63 -2.74 -3.09
N GLY A 270 -5.84 -3.14 -2.74
CA GLY A 270 -6.52 -4.25 -3.37
C GLY A 270 -6.73 -4.04 -4.87
N VAL A 271 -7.03 -2.80 -5.29
CA VAL A 271 -7.11 -2.44 -6.71
C VAL A 271 -5.76 -2.57 -7.39
N ALA A 272 -4.68 -2.05 -6.80
CA ALA A 272 -3.32 -2.18 -7.36
C ALA A 272 -2.92 -3.65 -7.54
N VAL A 273 -3.13 -4.50 -6.53
CA VAL A 273 -2.82 -5.94 -6.61
C VAL A 273 -3.66 -6.63 -7.68
N SER A 274 -4.98 -6.40 -7.69
CA SER A 274 -5.85 -7.02 -8.69
C SER A 274 -5.49 -6.60 -10.12
N TYR A 275 -5.12 -5.33 -10.31
CA TYR A 275 -4.68 -4.82 -11.58
C TYR A 275 -3.33 -5.43 -11.99
N TRP A 276 -2.39 -5.54 -11.05
CA TRP A 276 -1.10 -6.20 -11.26
C TRP A 276 -1.29 -7.66 -11.69
N GLN A 277 -2.15 -8.42 -11.01
CA GLN A 277 -2.41 -9.83 -11.36
C GLN A 277 -3.01 -9.99 -12.77
N GLN A 278 -3.90 -9.08 -13.18
CA GLN A 278 -4.58 -9.18 -14.47
C GLN A 278 -3.70 -8.80 -15.66
N TYR A 279 -2.76 -7.87 -15.47
CA TYR A 279 -2.06 -7.20 -16.58
C TYR A 279 -0.53 -7.26 -16.51
N MET A 280 0.05 -7.64 -15.37
CA MET A 280 1.51 -7.70 -15.16
C MET A 280 2.05 -9.09 -14.86
N LEU A 281 1.21 -10.06 -14.46
CA LEU A 281 1.63 -11.45 -14.51
C LEU A 281 1.85 -11.83 -15.97
N VAL A 282 3.11 -12.02 -16.35
CA VAL A 282 3.43 -12.76 -17.59
C VAL A 282 2.73 -14.10 -17.42
N PRO A 283 1.85 -14.52 -18.35
CA PRO A 283 1.31 -15.86 -18.31
C PRO A 283 2.51 -16.78 -18.26
N VAL A 284 2.68 -17.52 -17.17
CA VAL A 284 3.52 -18.70 -17.20
C VAL A 284 2.85 -19.53 -18.27
N VAL A 285 3.39 -19.49 -19.50
CA VAL A 285 3.09 -20.49 -20.51
C VAL A 285 3.27 -21.78 -19.75
N PRO A 286 2.21 -22.58 -19.52
CA PRO A 286 2.40 -23.87 -18.89
C PRO A 286 3.50 -24.49 -19.72
N VAL A 287 4.65 -24.75 -19.11
CA VAL A 287 5.68 -25.57 -19.73
C VAL A 287 4.88 -26.80 -20.08
N GLN A 288 4.56 -26.96 -21.38
CA GLN A 288 3.98 -28.21 -21.84
C GLN A 288 4.91 -29.24 -21.23
N PRO A 289 4.38 -30.21 -20.44
CA PRO A 289 5.20 -31.33 -20.03
C PRO A 289 5.92 -31.73 -21.30
N LEU A 290 7.26 -31.65 -21.29
CA LEU A 290 8.02 -32.29 -22.35
C LEU A 290 7.46 -33.70 -22.34
N GLU A 291 6.65 -34.02 -23.35
CA GLU A 291 6.32 -35.39 -23.66
C GLU A 291 7.68 -36.08 -23.57
N PRO A 292 7.84 -37.11 -22.72
CA PRO A 292 9.07 -37.87 -22.72
C PRO A 292 9.21 -38.33 -24.16
N VAL A 293 10.15 -37.70 -24.88
CA VAL A 293 10.60 -38.22 -26.16
C VAL A 293 11.08 -39.60 -25.79
N GLY A 294 10.27 -40.60 -26.12
CA GLY A 294 10.61 -41.98 -25.91
C GLY A 294 12.01 -42.21 -26.47
N PRO A 295 12.81 -43.11 -25.87
CA PRO A 295 14.15 -43.38 -26.35
C PRO A 295 14.10 -43.59 -27.88
N PRO A 296 15.09 -43.05 -28.63
CA PRO A 296 15.10 -43.15 -30.08
C PRO A 296 14.86 -44.60 -30.49
N PRO A 297 14.04 -44.86 -31.53
CA PRO A 297 13.80 -46.23 -31.97
C PRO A 297 15.16 -46.85 -32.28
N VAL A 298 15.53 -47.86 -31.49
CA VAL A 298 16.66 -48.72 -31.80
C VAL A 298 16.40 -49.23 -33.21
N PRO A 299 17.31 -49.00 -34.18
CA PRO A 299 17.15 -49.60 -35.50
C PRO A 299 17.17 -51.11 -35.29
N VAL A 300 16.00 -51.74 -35.45
CA VAL A 300 15.88 -53.18 -35.56
C VAL A 300 16.66 -53.52 -36.83
N SER A 301 17.90 -53.98 -36.65
CA SER A 301 18.64 -54.67 -37.70
C SER A 301 17.80 -55.87 -38.09
N VAL A 302 17.12 -55.76 -39.23
CA VAL A 302 16.49 -56.88 -39.92
C VAL A 302 17.64 -57.82 -40.27
N VAL A 303 17.88 -58.81 -39.42
CA VAL A 303 18.71 -59.95 -39.76
C VAL A 303 17.93 -60.71 -40.83
N SER A 304 18.41 -60.61 -42.06
CA SER A 304 17.90 -61.36 -43.20
C SER A 304 18.14 -62.85 -42.94
N ASP A 305 17.08 -63.59 -42.62
CA ASP A 305 17.09 -65.04 -42.65
C ASP A 305 17.35 -65.50 -44.08
N GLY A 306 18.50 -66.14 -44.29
CA GLY A 306 18.81 -66.75 -45.56
C GLY A 306 20.28 -67.06 -45.74
N GLN A 307 20.81 -68.05 -45.04
CA GLN A 307 21.90 -68.91 -45.52
C GLN A 307 21.79 -70.30 -44.84
N PRO A 308 22.02 -71.42 -45.56
CA PRO A 308 21.72 -72.77 -45.07
C PRO A 308 22.83 -73.30 -44.15
N VAL A 309 22.43 -73.94 -43.05
CA VAL A 309 23.31 -74.61 -42.09
C VAL A 309 23.88 -75.89 -42.72
N LEU A 310 25.21 -75.98 -42.85
CA LEU A 310 25.91 -77.24 -43.09
C LEU A 310 26.06 -78.02 -41.76
N PRO A 311 26.01 -79.37 -41.76
CA PRO A 311 26.09 -80.15 -40.53
C PRO A 311 27.53 -80.22 -40.00
N VAL A 312 27.70 -79.88 -38.72
CA VAL A 312 28.94 -80.02 -37.96
C VAL A 312 29.14 -81.49 -37.58
N VAL A 313 30.31 -82.04 -37.90
CA VAL A 313 30.78 -83.37 -37.49
C VAL A 313 31.22 -83.31 -36.01
N PRO A 314 30.89 -84.28 -35.15
CA PRO A 314 31.33 -84.29 -33.75
C PRO A 314 32.73 -84.89 -33.63
N ASP A 315 33.68 -84.15 -33.05
CA ASP A 315 34.97 -84.69 -32.58
C ASP A 315 34.87 -85.18 -31.13
N LEU A 316 35.42 -86.37 -30.91
CA LEU A 316 35.51 -87.13 -29.66
C LEU A 316 36.46 -86.48 -28.62
N PRO A 317 36.31 -86.79 -27.31
CA PRO A 317 37.20 -86.30 -26.27
C PRO A 317 38.38 -87.27 -26.00
N PRO A 318 39.52 -86.77 -25.50
CA PRO A 318 40.42 -87.54 -24.65
C PRO A 318 40.49 -86.89 -23.25
N THR A 319 39.94 -87.56 -22.24
CA THR A 319 40.63 -88.40 -21.23
C THR A 319 41.49 -87.64 -20.23
N GLU A 320 41.07 -87.77 -18.96
CA GLU A 320 41.75 -87.39 -17.72
C GLU A 320 43.13 -88.04 -17.53
N GLY A 321 43.98 -87.38 -16.75
CA GLY A 321 44.91 -88.07 -15.83
C GLY A 321 46.38 -87.63 -15.90
N ALA A 322 46.77 -86.77 -14.97
CA ALA A 322 47.89 -86.94 -14.02
C ALA A 322 48.14 -85.64 -13.23
#